data_AF-A0A0F9V9R4-F1
#
_entry.id   AF-A0A0F9V9R4-F1
#
_cell.length_a   1.000
_cell.length_b   1.000
_cell.length_c   1.000
_cell.angle_alpha   90.00
_cell.angle_beta   90.00
_cell.angle_gamma   90.00
#
_symmetry.space_group_name_H-M   'P 1'
#
loop_
_entity.id
_entity.type
_entity.pdbx_description
1 polymer ?
#
loop_
_entity_poly.entity_id
_entity_poly.type
_entity_poly.pdbx_seq_one_letter_code
_entity_poly.pdbx_strand_id
1 'polypeptide(L)'
;MTVLDLSFRDRPRGLDPLILGEQPFLLRPGHFSVIDGDTIWALSNEPDDKRNGQSFSMRFRSIAAPERPKRRHTDDILKKNGIDPYWDSAGQQATTQLKAYMDGRALLVEPTGEVDVYGRMLCDMAVVPYTGGKPDLSRAASLERLMLSQRVVSPFEQEAPPPLRPQITLSMA
;
A
#
# COMPACT_ATOMS: atom_id res chain seq x y z
N MET A 1 -8.62 8.62 -17.76
CA MET A 1 -8.58 8.92 -16.31
C MET A 1 -7.30 9.68 -16.02
N THR A 2 -7.37 10.90 -15.49
CA THR A 2 -6.16 11.70 -15.19
C THR A 2 -5.59 11.28 -13.85
N VAL A 3 -4.34 10.78 -13.84
CA VAL A 3 -3.64 10.36 -12.62
C VAL A 3 -2.77 11.50 -12.12
N LEU A 4 -2.89 11.84 -10.83
CA LEU A 4 -2.04 12.83 -10.18
C LEU A 4 -0.71 12.22 -9.74
N ASP A 5 0.44 12.77 -10.12
CA ASP A 5 1.72 12.39 -9.48
C ASP A 5 1.87 13.15 -8.15
N LEU A 6 1.43 12.54 -7.05
CA LEU A 6 1.57 13.13 -5.72
C LEU A 6 3.04 13.17 -5.26
N SER A 7 3.94 12.47 -5.94
CA SER A 7 5.36 12.43 -5.59
C SER A 7 6.03 13.80 -5.64
N PHE A 8 5.56 14.69 -6.51
CA PHE A 8 6.07 16.04 -6.65
C PHE A 8 5.25 17.10 -5.92
N ARG A 9 4.11 16.72 -5.36
CA ARG A 9 3.30 17.61 -4.55
C ARG A 9 3.78 17.60 -3.11
N ASP A 10 3.63 18.73 -2.44
CA ASP A 10 3.81 18.78 -1.00
C ASP A 10 2.80 17.86 -0.33
N ARG A 11 3.33 16.90 0.42
CA ARG A 11 2.56 15.97 1.25
C ARG A 11 2.81 16.36 2.70
N PRO A 12 2.03 17.29 3.26
CA PRO A 12 2.20 17.69 4.65
C PRO A 12 1.91 16.51 5.57
N ARG A 13 2.35 16.63 6.81
CA ARG A 13 2.04 15.62 7.84
C ARG A 13 0.53 15.62 8.12
N GLY A 14 -0.04 14.43 8.29
CA GLY A 14 -1.45 14.30 8.66
C GLY A 14 -2.40 14.89 7.63
N LEU A 15 -2.04 14.82 6.34
CA LEU A 15 -2.96 15.19 5.25
C LEU A 15 -4.25 14.38 5.43
N ASP A 16 -5.38 15.06 5.49
CA ASP A 16 -6.68 14.40 5.56
C ASP A 16 -6.90 13.63 4.24
N PRO A 17 -7.03 12.29 4.29
CA PRO A 17 -7.30 11.48 3.10
C PRO A 17 -8.52 11.95 2.30
N LEU A 18 -9.53 12.52 2.96
CA LEU A 18 -10.77 12.97 2.30
C LEU A 18 -10.52 14.14 1.34
N ILE A 19 -9.45 14.92 1.57
CA ILE A 19 -9.06 16.04 0.67
C ILE A 19 -8.64 15.50 -0.72
N LEU A 20 -8.07 14.29 -0.77
CA LEU A 20 -7.68 13.67 -2.04
C LEU A 20 -8.90 13.19 -2.84
N GLY A 21 -10.06 13.05 -2.19
CA GLY A 21 -11.32 12.62 -2.80
C GLY A 21 -11.18 11.27 -3.49
N GLU A 22 -11.86 11.12 -4.63
CA GLU A 22 -11.81 9.92 -5.48
C GLU A 22 -10.71 10.00 -6.56
N GLN A 23 -9.88 11.05 -6.55
CA GLN A 23 -8.95 11.28 -7.65
C GLN A 23 -7.77 10.30 -7.59
N PRO A 24 -7.52 9.51 -8.65
CA PRO A 24 -6.41 8.57 -8.67
C PRO A 24 -5.05 9.28 -8.65
N PHE A 25 -4.10 8.68 -7.96
CA PHE A 25 -2.75 9.24 -7.84
C PHE A 25 -1.64 8.20 -7.83
N LEU A 26 -0.42 8.66 -8.09
CA LEU A 26 0.79 7.86 -8.11
C LEU A 26 1.76 8.29 -7.01
N LEU A 27 2.36 7.29 -6.36
CA LEU A 27 3.48 7.43 -5.43
C LEU A 27 4.69 6.68 -5.99
N ARG A 28 5.84 7.34 -6.03
CA ARG A 28 7.11 6.74 -6.45
C ARG A 28 7.67 5.73 -5.43
N PRO A 29 8.56 4.83 -5.86
CA PRO A 29 9.34 4.04 -4.92
C PRO A 29 9.99 4.94 -3.86
N GLY A 30 9.89 4.56 -2.59
CA GLY A 30 10.41 5.35 -1.47
C GLY A 30 9.50 6.46 -0.96
N HIS A 31 8.34 6.71 -1.59
CA HIS A 31 7.34 7.67 -1.11
C HIS A 31 6.19 7.01 -0.33
N PHE A 32 6.31 5.72 -0.05
CA PHE A 32 5.35 4.95 0.73
C PHE A 32 6.07 3.85 1.52
N SER A 33 5.39 3.29 2.51
CA SER A 33 5.88 2.14 3.29
C SER A 33 4.74 1.18 3.62
N VAL A 34 5.00 -0.11 3.51
CA VAL A 34 4.07 -1.17 3.93
C VAL A 34 4.11 -1.31 5.45
N ILE A 35 2.95 -1.27 6.12
CA ILE A 35 2.86 -1.59 7.56
C ILE A 35 2.63 -3.07 7.77
N ASP A 36 1.60 -3.61 7.14
CA ASP A 36 1.13 -4.98 7.27
C ASP A 36 0.59 -5.47 5.91
N GLY A 37 -0.08 -6.62 5.89
CA GLY A 37 -0.49 -7.26 4.63
C GLY A 37 -1.61 -6.55 3.87
N ASP A 38 -2.26 -5.53 4.44
CA ASP A 38 -3.35 -4.80 3.79
C ASP A 38 -3.30 -3.27 3.96
N THR A 39 -2.35 -2.74 4.74
CA THR A 39 -2.21 -1.32 5.05
C THR A 39 -0.86 -0.76 4.59
N ILE A 40 -0.91 0.36 3.86
CA ILE A 40 0.24 1.10 3.32
C ILE A 40 0.18 2.56 3.77
N TRP A 41 1.32 3.16 4.07
CA TRP A 41 1.42 4.59 4.38
C TRP A 41 2.05 5.36 3.25
N ALA A 42 1.48 6.52 2.93
CA ALA A 42 2.14 7.53 2.14
C ALA A 42 3.08 8.35 3.04
N LEU A 43 4.29 8.61 2.56
CA LEU A 43 5.30 9.37 3.28
C LEU A 43 5.22 10.86 2.95
N SER A 44 5.44 11.69 3.97
CA SER A 44 5.53 13.14 3.90
C SER A 44 6.87 13.59 3.32
N ASN A 45 6.88 14.77 2.69
CA ASN A 45 8.12 15.43 2.26
C ASN A 45 8.78 16.24 3.40
N GLU A 46 8.10 16.40 4.53
CA GLU A 46 8.62 17.20 5.65
C GLU A 46 9.66 16.40 6.46
N PRO A 47 10.83 16.98 6.78
CA PRO A 47 11.86 16.31 7.59
C PRO A 47 11.37 16.10 9.03
N ASP A 48 11.52 14.89 9.60
CA ASP A 48 11.06 14.60 10.97
C ASP A 48 11.85 13.50 11.70
N ASP A 49 12.10 13.72 12.99
CA ASP A 49 12.70 12.75 13.93
C ASP A 49 11.65 11.94 14.74
N LYS A 50 10.36 12.31 14.71
CA LYS A 50 9.34 11.77 15.66
C LYS A 50 8.25 10.88 15.05
N ARG A 51 7.81 11.13 13.81
CA ARG A 51 6.77 10.34 13.11
C ARG A 51 7.29 9.61 11.88
N ASN A 52 8.61 9.46 11.73
CA ASN A 52 9.25 8.76 10.60
C ASN A 52 8.73 9.23 9.22
N GLY A 53 8.45 10.53 9.05
CA GLY A 53 8.06 11.12 7.75
C GLY A 53 6.72 10.62 7.21
N GLN A 54 5.70 10.48 8.05
CA GLN A 54 4.43 9.88 7.69
C GLN A 54 3.33 10.92 7.37
N SER A 55 2.62 10.76 6.24
CA SER A 55 1.55 11.68 5.80
C SER A 55 0.14 11.13 6.10
N PHE A 56 -0.27 10.07 5.41
CA PHE A 56 -1.57 9.42 5.58
C PHE A 56 -1.50 7.92 5.31
N SER A 57 -2.52 7.20 5.75
CA SER A 57 -2.63 5.73 5.65
C SER A 57 -3.72 5.28 4.70
N MET A 58 -3.45 4.20 3.99
CA MET A 58 -4.31 3.61 2.96
C MET A 58 -4.50 2.12 3.23
N ARG A 59 -5.68 1.60 2.92
CA ARG A 59 -6.03 0.18 3.06
C ARG A 59 -6.78 -0.29 1.83
N PHE A 60 -6.54 -1.54 1.43
CA PHE A 60 -7.36 -2.17 0.39
C PHE A 60 -8.83 -2.19 0.77
N ARG A 61 -9.71 -1.77 -0.14
CA ARG A 61 -11.16 -1.80 0.10
C ARG A 61 -11.76 -3.21 0.02
N SER A 62 -11.15 -4.12 -0.75
CA SER A 62 -11.78 -5.38 -1.18
C SER A 62 -11.14 -6.65 -0.58
N ILE A 63 -10.03 -6.51 0.13
CA ILE A 63 -9.32 -7.64 0.75
C ILE A 63 -8.85 -7.30 2.17
N ALA A 64 -8.72 -8.32 3.00
CA ALA A 64 -8.14 -8.25 4.34
C ALA A 64 -6.97 -9.21 4.47
N ALA A 65 -5.90 -8.73 5.09
CA ALA A 65 -4.79 -9.58 5.49
C ALA A 65 -5.03 -10.18 6.90
N PRO A 66 -4.52 -11.39 7.17
CA PRO A 66 -4.48 -11.93 8.52
C PRO A 66 -3.72 -11.00 9.48
N GLU A 67 -4.14 -10.95 10.73
CA GLU A 67 -3.47 -10.14 11.74
C GLU A 67 -2.01 -10.56 11.91
N ARG A 68 -1.13 -9.56 12.06
CA ARG A 68 0.26 -9.82 12.43
C ARG A 68 0.34 -10.31 13.88
N PRO A 69 1.21 -11.27 14.19
CA PRO A 69 1.42 -11.70 15.57
C PRO A 69 1.88 -10.52 16.43
N LYS A 70 1.27 -10.38 17.62
CA LYS A 70 1.63 -9.34 18.59
C LYS A 70 3.02 -9.62 19.15
N ARG A 71 3.85 -8.57 19.23
CA ARG A 71 5.20 -8.69 19.80
C ARG A 71 5.12 -9.06 21.29
N ARG A 72 5.86 -10.09 21.67
CA ARG A 72 6.12 -10.47 23.05
C ARG A 72 7.56 -10.14 23.40
N HIS A 73 7.82 -9.93 24.69
CA HIS A 73 9.16 -9.55 25.16
C HIS A 73 10.23 -10.62 24.85
N THR A 74 9.83 -11.89 24.78
CA THR A 74 10.70 -13.03 24.43
C THR A 74 11.12 -13.07 22.96
N ASP A 75 10.43 -12.34 22.08
CA ASP A 75 10.64 -12.45 20.64
C ASP A 75 11.96 -11.83 20.20
N ASP A 76 12.40 -10.76 20.88
CA ASP A 76 13.71 -10.16 20.64
C ASP A 76 14.85 -11.10 21.05
N ILE A 77 14.62 -11.94 22.06
CA ILE A 77 15.58 -12.97 22.50
C ILE A 77 15.66 -14.06 21.43
N LEU A 78 14.52 -14.54 20.91
CA LEU A 78 14.49 -15.54 19.83
C LEU A 78 15.20 -15.03 18.58
N LYS A 79 14.94 -13.78 18.17
CA LYS A 79 15.57 -13.16 17.00
C LYS A 79 17.08 -13.01 17.14
N LYS A 80 17.57 -12.64 18.33
CA LYS A 80 19.02 -12.58 18.62
C LYS A 80 19.71 -13.94 18.49
N ASN A 81 18.96 -15.03 18.66
CA ASN A 81 19.43 -16.40 18.45
C ASN A 81 19.13 -16.93 17.05
N GLY A 82 18.76 -16.07 16.09
CA GLY A 82 18.50 -16.44 14.71
C GLY A 82 17.14 -17.10 14.45
N ILE A 83 16.25 -17.13 15.44
CA ILE A 83 14.90 -17.69 15.31
C ILE A 83 13.92 -16.53 15.09
N ASP A 84 13.29 -16.45 13.92
CA ASP A 84 12.16 -15.53 13.72
C ASP A 84 10.86 -16.20 14.19
N PRO A 85 10.30 -15.79 15.34
CA PRO A 85 9.07 -16.41 15.87
C PRO A 85 7.85 -16.21 14.96
N TYR A 86 7.94 -15.35 13.95
CA TYR A 86 6.83 -15.02 13.07
C TYR A 86 6.98 -15.56 11.66
N TRP A 87 8.04 -16.33 11.38
CA TRP A 87 8.39 -16.76 10.02
C TRP A 87 7.23 -17.49 9.31
N ASP A 88 6.44 -18.26 10.06
CA ASP A 88 5.30 -19.02 9.55
C ASP A 88 3.94 -18.35 9.84
N SER A 89 3.93 -17.11 10.33
CA SER A 89 2.66 -16.42 10.61
C SER A 89 2.05 -15.87 9.32
N ALA A 90 0.77 -16.18 9.10
CA ALA A 90 0.04 -15.77 7.90
C ALA A 90 0.07 -14.24 7.68
N GLY A 91 -0.05 -13.44 8.76
CA GLY A 91 0.06 -11.98 8.67
C GLY A 91 1.45 -11.49 8.29
N GLN A 92 2.52 -12.16 8.73
CA GLN A 92 3.88 -11.83 8.33
C GLN A 92 4.15 -12.25 6.88
N GLN A 93 3.62 -13.39 6.44
CA GLN A 93 3.70 -13.83 5.05
C GLN A 93 2.99 -12.84 4.12
N ALA A 94 1.77 -12.41 4.45
CA ALA A 94 1.05 -11.38 3.71
C ALA A 94 1.84 -10.06 3.62
N THR A 95 2.37 -9.58 4.75
CA THR A 95 3.19 -8.36 4.80
C THR A 95 4.45 -8.50 3.93
N THR A 96 5.11 -9.66 3.98
CA THR A 96 6.34 -9.92 3.22
C THR A 96 6.05 -9.98 1.72
N GLN A 97 4.94 -10.63 1.34
CA GLN A 97 4.50 -10.72 -0.05
C GLN A 97 4.14 -9.35 -0.62
N LEU A 98 3.42 -8.52 0.14
CA LEU A 98 3.08 -7.15 -0.28
C LEU A 98 4.34 -6.31 -0.48
N LYS A 99 5.29 -6.35 0.47
CA LYS A 99 6.60 -5.69 0.31
C LYS A 99 7.33 -6.17 -0.93
N ALA A 100 7.38 -7.48 -1.14
CA ALA A 100 8.01 -8.07 -2.32
C ALA A 100 7.32 -7.69 -3.63
N TYR A 101 6.03 -7.35 -3.64
CA TYR A 101 5.33 -6.79 -4.80
C TYR A 101 5.50 -5.29 -4.98
N MET A 102 5.92 -4.55 -3.97
CA MET A 102 6.07 -3.10 -4.07
C MET A 102 7.52 -2.67 -4.23
N ASP A 103 8.47 -3.57 -3.94
CA ASP A 103 9.90 -3.27 -4.04
C ASP A 103 10.28 -2.76 -5.44
N GLY A 104 11.00 -1.64 -5.45
CA GLY A 104 11.44 -0.93 -6.65
C GLY A 104 10.32 -0.39 -7.58
N ARG A 105 9.05 -0.44 -7.17
CA ARG A 105 7.89 -0.09 -8.02
C ARG A 105 7.16 1.14 -7.52
N ALA A 106 6.51 1.82 -8.46
CA ALA A 106 5.56 2.87 -8.12
C ALA A 106 4.22 2.24 -7.72
N LEU A 107 3.45 2.99 -6.95
CA LEU A 107 2.12 2.62 -6.48
C LEU A 107 1.10 3.55 -7.14
N LEU A 108 0.20 2.98 -7.93
CA LEU A 108 -1.02 3.66 -8.34
C LEU A 108 -2.08 3.39 -7.27
N VAL A 109 -2.76 4.44 -6.86
CA VAL A 109 -3.84 4.40 -5.88
C VAL A 109 -5.10 4.97 -6.52
N GLU A 110 -6.20 4.23 -6.39
CA GLU A 110 -7.53 4.59 -6.84
C GLU A 110 -8.44 4.67 -5.60
N PRO A 111 -8.55 5.87 -4.98
CA PRO A 111 -9.35 6.06 -3.76
C PRO A 111 -10.85 5.87 -4.00
N THR A 112 -11.56 5.36 -3.01
CA THR A 112 -13.04 5.34 -3.04
C THR A 112 -13.66 6.66 -2.58
N GLY A 113 -12.86 7.59 -2.04
CA GLY A 113 -13.36 8.78 -1.35
C GLY A 113 -13.79 8.52 0.10
N GLU A 114 -13.67 7.28 0.59
CA GLU A 114 -14.09 6.88 1.94
C GLU A 114 -12.89 6.60 2.86
N VAL A 115 -13.15 6.70 4.17
CA VAL A 115 -12.20 6.31 5.23
C VAL A 115 -12.84 5.29 6.16
N ASP A 116 -12.03 4.35 6.65
CA ASP A 116 -12.49 3.41 7.66
C ASP A 116 -12.54 4.04 9.07
N VAL A 117 -13.02 3.26 10.06
CA VAL A 117 -13.13 3.70 11.47
C VAL A 117 -11.79 4.07 12.12
N TYR A 118 -10.66 3.72 11.48
CA TYR A 118 -9.32 4.04 11.93
C TYR A 118 -8.71 5.22 11.15
N GLY A 119 -9.48 5.88 10.28
CA GLY A 119 -9.04 7.01 9.46
C GLY A 119 -8.15 6.61 8.29
N ARG A 120 -8.16 5.34 7.86
CA ARG A 120 -7.41 4.88 6.69
C ARG A 120 -8.26 5.07 5.44
N MET A 121 -7.66 5.65 4.41
CA MET A 121 -8.28 5.73 3.08
C MET A 121 -8.57 4.32 2.56
N LEU A 122 -9.80 4.08 2.11
CA LEU A 122 -10.14 2.87 1.37
C LEU A 122 -9.83 3.10 -0.12
N CYS A 123 -9.11 2.16 -0.72
CA CYS A 123 -8.72 2.28 -2.12
C CYS A 123 -8.48 0.93 -2.79
N ASP A 124 -8.53 0.96 -4.12
CA ASP A 124 -7.88 -0.04 -4.95
C ASP A 124 -6.44 0.40 -5.23
N MET A 125 -5.49 -0.51 -5.28
CA MET A 125 -4.09 -0.18 -5.54
C MET A 125 -3.44 -1.13 -6.52
N ALA A 126 -2.56 -0.57 -7.36
CA ALA A 126 -1.82 -1.33 -8.35
C ALA A 126 -0.33 -1.01 -8.29
N VAL A 127 0.48 -2.04 -8.49
CA VAL A 127 1.92 -1.87 -8.69
C VAL A 127 2.20 -1.51 -10.13
N VAL A 128 3.08 -0.53 -10.30
CA VAL A 128 3.45 0.04 -11.59
C VAL A 128 4.96 -0.10 -11.77
N PRO A 129 5.43 -0.73 -12.86
CA PRO A 129 6.86 -0.74 -13.17
C PRO A 129 7.43 0.68 -13.20
N TYR A 130 8.59 0.86 -12.59
CA TYR A 130 9.25 2.15 -12.49
C TYR A 130 10.69 2.04 -13.01
N THR A 131 10.89 2.36 -14.29
CA THR A 131 12.17 2.21 -14.98
C THR A 131 12.60 3.55 -15.57
N GLY A 132 13.90 3.86 -15.49
CA GLY A 132 14.43 5.14 -15.99
C GLY A 132 13.80 6.38 -15.33
N GLY A 133 13.33 6.26 -14.09
CA GLY A 133 12.68 7.35 -13.35
C GLY A 133 11.24 7.67 -13.78
N LYS A 134 10.61 6.81 -14.59
CA LYS A 134 9.24 7.00 -15.08
C LYS A 134 8.35 5.79 -14.77
N PRO A 135 7.09 6.01 -14.35
CA PRO A 135 6.12 4.93 -14.18
C PRO A 135 5.55 4.48 -15.53
N ASP A 136 5.46 3.17 -15.75
CA ASP A 136 4.80 2.57 -16.91
C ASP A 136 3.40 2.06 -16.56
N LEU A 137 2.41 2.97 -16.66
CA LEU A 137 1.01 2.69 -16.32
C LEU A 137 0.37 1.62 -17.23
N SER A 138 0.90 1.40 -18.44
CA SER A 138 0.38 0.36 -19.35
C SER A 138 0.58 -1.07 -18.81
N ARG A 139 1.50 -1.20 -17.85
CA ARG A 139 1.88 -2.46 -17.20
C ARG A 139 1.47 -2.50 -15.72
N ALA A 140 0.56 -1.62 -15.30
CA ALA A 140 0.03 -1.64 -13.95
C ALA A 140 -0.71 -2.96 -13.66
N ALA A 141 -0.56 -3.49 -12.44
CA ALA A 141 -1.22 -4.71 -11.99
C ALA A 141 -1.79 -4.54 -10.59
N SER A 142 -3.06 -4.90 -10.39
CA SER A 142 -3.76 -4.83 -9.10
C SER A 142 -3.03 -5.66 -8.04
N LEU A 143 -2.72 -5.02 -6.92
CA LEU A 143 -2.12 -5.67 -5.76
C LEU A 143 -3.09 -6.67 -5.13
N GLU A 144 -4.38 -6.35 -5.06
CA GLU A 144 -5.41 -7.22 -4.50
C GLU A 144 -5.49 -8.54 -5.25
N ARG A 145 -5.47 -8.49 -6.58
CA ARG A 145 -5.48 -9.69 -7.43
C ARG A 145 -4.20 -10.51 -7.27
N LEU A 146 -3.05 -9.85 -7.20
CA LEU A 146 -1.77 -10.52 -6.96
C LEU A 146 -1.77 -11.21 -5.59
N MET A 147 -2.19 -10.51 -4.53
CA MET A 147 -2.25 -11.03 -3.16
C MET A 147 -3.23 -12.19 -3.02
N LEU A 148 -4.44 -12.10 -3.62
CA LEU A 148 -5.40 -13.19 -3.66
C LEU A 148 -4.86 -14.42 -4.40
N SER A 149 -4.11 -14.22 -5.49
CA SER A 149 -3.51 -15.34 -6.24
C SER A 149 -2.50 -16.14 -5.42
N GLN A 150 -1.82 -15.48 -4.47
CA GLN A 150 -0.88 -16.11 -3.53
C GLN A 150 -1.57 -16.71 -2.30
N ARG A 151 -2.89 -16.52 -2.14
CA ARG A 151 -3.68 -17.01 -1.00
C ARG A 151 -3.18 -16.51 0.35
N VAL A 152 -2.62 -15.30 0.39
CA VAL A 152 -2.12 -14.67 1.64
C VAL A 152 -3.10 -13.66 2.24
N VAL A 153 -4.26 -13.45 1.59
CA VAL A 153 -5.33 -12.53 2.00
C VAL A 153 -6.69 -13.15 1.67
N SER A 154 -7.74 -12.63 2.31
CA SER A 154 -9.13 -13.03 2.07
C SER A 154 -9.91 -11.87 1.44
N PRO A 155 -10.85 -12.13 0.53
CA PRO A 155 -11.74 -11.09 0.02
C PRO A 155 -12.77 -10.70 1.11
N PHE A 156 -13.24 -9.45 1.07
CA PHE A 156 -14.47 -9.09 1.77
C PHE A 156 -15.69 -9.58 0.99
N GLU A 157 -16.71 -10.07 1.68
CA GLU A 157 -17.87 -10.72 1.02
C GLU A 157 -18.67 -9.79 0.09
N GLN A 158 -18.67 -8.48 0.38
CA GLN A 158 -19.52 -7.49 -0.31
C GLN A 158 -18.74 -6.61 -1.30
N GLU A 159 -17.41 -6.71 -1.32
CA GLU A 159 -16.55 -5.83 -2.10
C GLU A 159 -15.81 -6.63 -3.18
N ALA A 160 -16.20 -6.45 -4.44
CA ALA A 160 -15.55 -7.13 -5.54
C ALA A 160 -14.11 -6.59 -5.73
N PRO A 161 -13.09 -7.48 -5.80
CA PRO A 161 -11.73 -7.06 -6.09
C PRO A 161 -11.61 -6.43 -7.49
N PRO A 162 -10.78 -5.39 -7.66
CA PRO A 162 -10.58 -4.71 -8.94
C PRO A 162 -10.06 -5.68 -10.02
N PRO A 163 -10.22 -5.38 -11.31
CA PRO A 163 -9.63 -6.20 -12.37
C PRO A 163 -8.09 -6.26 -12.24
N LEU A 164 -7.47 -7.32 -12.76
CA LEU A 164 -6.00 -7.47 -12.68
C LEU A 164 -5.26 -6.29 -13.32
N ARG A 165 -5.78 -5.76 -14.43
CA ARG A 165 -5.26 -4.55 -15.07
C ARG A 165 -6.22 -3.40 -14.79
N PRO A 166 -5.77 -2.32 -14.14
CA PRO A 166 -6.59 -1.13 -13.94
C PRO A 166 -6.98 -0.51 -15.29
N GLN A 167 -8.18 0.07 -15.37
CA GLN A 167 -8.68 0.68 -16.60
C GLN A 167 -8.18 2.13 -16.75
N ILE A 168 -6.88 2.28 -17.05
CA ILE A 168 -6.25 3.60 -17.14
C ILE A 168 -6.30 4.10 -18.59
N THR A 169 -7.11 5.11 -18.87
CA THR A 169 -6.98 5.91 -20.11
C THR A 169 -5.92 6.98 -19.90
N LEU A 170 -4.74 6.83 -20.52
CA LEU A 170 -3.72 7.87 -20.59
C LEU A 170 -4.26 9.03 -21.45
N SER A 171 -4.60 10.17 -20.85
CA SER A 171 -4.72 11.41 -21.64
C SER A 171 -3.32 11.97 -21.83
N MET A 172 -2.81 11.92 -23.05
CA MET A 172 -1.65 12.73 -23.41
C MET A 172 -2.11 14.19 -23.39
N ALA A 173 -1.57 14.97 -22.44
CA ALA A 173 -1.59 16.43 -22.52
C ALA A 173 -0.43 16.91 -23.39
#